data_AF-A0A9W6FFI2-F1
#
_entry.id   AF-A0A9W6FFI2-F1
#
_cell.length_a   1.000
_cell.length_b   1.000
_cell.length_c   1.000
_cell.angle_alpha   90.00
_cell.angle_beta   90.00
_cell.angle_gamma   90.00
#
_symmetry.space_group_name_H-M   'P 1'
#
loop_
_entity.id
_entity.type
_entity.pdbx_description
1 polymer ?
#
loop_
_entity_poly.entity_id
_entity_poly.type
_entity_poly.pdbx_seq_one_letter_code
_entity_poly.pdbx_strand_id
1 'polypeptide(L)'
;MKITVEEETVSCPSEKELAQMKEDNDLREAQGTSVLTSSTYQIGEIIENKEVQEATGEKIQYQVEEIRVQDQIDMKEFSEEYFIPDFESKIKSWLNEDGTLKEHERYPLKENGTPDQTNAEKVQGQFVVVHVKAKNAGEDAVDTMLAPLLYTYEQQVNNTLQQVYRYTNASESYQFLSGEMPVYQNIQENTENEKQHIFFKELQSGEEAEYTLIYVIDKDQVQDAYLQFFEGAGLVKVEK
;
A
#
# COMPACT_ATOMS: atom_id res chain seq x y z
N MET A 1 19.98 7.80 50.00
CA MET A 1 19.35 7.31 48.76
C MET A 1 20.30 7.59 47.61
N LYS A 2 20.78 6.56 46.93
CA LYS A 2 21.50 6.69 45.65
C LYS A 2 20.46 6.47 44.55
N ILE A 3 20.36 7.41 43.62
CA ILE A 3 19.53 7.27 42.42
C ILE A 3 20.46 6.71 41.35
N THR A 4 20.15 5.53 40.84
CA THR A 4 20.82 4.93 39.68
C THR A 4 19.94 5.24 38.48
N VAL A 5 20.47 5.96 37.50
CA VAL A 5 19.82 6.16 36.20
C VAL A 5 20.31 5.01 35.32
N GLU A 6 19.40 4.12 34.94
CA GLU A 6 19.66 3.13 33.89
C GLU A 6 19.45 3.84 32.55
N GLU A 7 20.54 4.05 31.81
CA GLU A 7 20.47 4.43 30.40
C GLU A 7 20.12 3.15 29.62
N GLU A 8 18.86 3.02 29.17
CA GLU A 8 18.49 2.04 28.16
C GLU A 8 19.21 2.37 26.86
N THR A 9 20.30 1.67 26.60
CA THR A 9 20.97 1.69 25.30
C THR A 9 20.12 0.91 24.31
N VAL A 10 19.46 1.62 23.39
CA VAL A 10 18.84 1.02 22.21
C VAL A 10 19.95 0.32 21.42
N SER A 11 19.86 -1.00 21.31
CA SER A 11 20.88 -1.82 20.64
C SER A 11 20.93 -1.49 19.16
N CYS A 12 22.10 -1.11 18.65
CA CYS A 12 22.31 -0.98 17.22
C CYS A 12 22.10 -2.34 16.51
N PRO A 13 21.63 -2.34 15.24
CA PRO A 13 21.50 -3.56 14.45
C PRO A 13 22.84 -4.27 14.30
N SER A 14 22.80 -5.60 14.36
CA SER A 14 23.96 -6.45 14.13
C SER A 14 24.47 -6.34 12.69
N GLU A 15 25.75 -6.69 12.46
CA GLU A 15 26.33 -6.72 11.10
C GLU A 15 25.55 -7.63 10.14
N LYS A 16 24.85 -8.64 10.67
CA LYS A 16 24.00 -9.53 9.88
C LYS A 16 22.70 -8.85 9.43
N GLU A 17 22.06 -8.09 10.31
CA GLU A 17 20.87 -7.29 9.97
C GLU A 17 21.23 -6.18 8.98
N LEU A 18 22.39 -5.54 9.13
CA LEU A 18 22.89 -4.55 8.19
C LEU A 18 23.21 -5.14 6.80
N ALA A 19 23.72 -6.37 6.73
CA ALA A 19 23.98 -7.06 5.48
C ALA A 19 22.68 -7.47 4.78
N GLN A 20 21.69 -7.95 5.54
CA GLN A 20 20.39 -8.36 5.02
C GLN A 20 19.58 -7.15 4.53
N MET A 21 19.59 -6.05 5.29
CA MET A 21 19.04 -4.77 4.86
C MET A 21 19.71 -4.18 3.62
N LYS A 22 20.98 -4.53 3.35
CA LYS A 22 21.69 -4.08 2.15
C LYS A 22 21.32 -4.92 0.93
N GLU A 23 21.21 -6.25 1.10
CA GLU A 23 20.78 -7.16 0.04
C GLU A 23 19.32 -6.91 -0.38
N ASP A 24 18.42 -6.64 0.57
CA ASP A 24 17.03 -6.23 0.31
C ASP A 24 16.95 -4.87 -0.41
N ASN A 25 17.94 -4.00 -0.21
CA ASN A 25 18.01 -2.69 -0.86
C ASN A 25 18.61 -2.74 -2.26
N ASP A 26 19.66 -3.54 -2.45
CA ASP A 26 20.24 -3.81 -3.77
C ASP A 26 19.18 -4.52 -4.65
N LEU A 27 18.28 -5.32 -4.07
CA LEU A 27 17.07 -5.84 -4.73
C LEU A 27 16.05 -4.72 -5.05
N ARG A 28 15.73 -3.82 -4.12
CA ARG A 28 14.83 -2.67 -4.35
C ARG A 28 15.34 -1.70 -5.42
N GLU A 29 16.64 -1.39 -5.44
CA GLU A 29 17.26 -0.52 -6.45
C GLU A 29 17.31 -1.15 -7.84
N ALA A 30 17.35 -2.49 -7.93
CA ALA A 30 17.20 -3.22 -9.18
C ALA A 30 15.73 -3.33 -9.67
N GLN A 31 14.74 -2.94 -8.86
CA GLN A 31 13.30 -3.28 -9.02
C GLN A 31 12.34 -2.08 -9.12
N GLY A 32 12.83 -0.84 -9.29
CA GLY A 32 11.94 0.27 -9.64
C GLY A 32 11.35 0.05 -11.03
N THR A 33 10.09 -0.39 -11.13
CA THR A 33 9.45 -0.61 -12.43
C THR A 33 9.18 0.73 -13.11
N SER A 34 9.68 0.86 -14.34
CA SER A 34 9.37 1.99 -15.21
C SER A 34 8.10 1.68 -16.00
N VAL A 35 7.09 2.52 -15.86
CA VAL A 35 5.77 2.34 -16.50
C VAL A 35 5.54 3.46 -17.49
N LEU A 36 4.96 3.16 -18.65
CA LEU A 36 4.57 4.19 -19.60
C LEU A 36 3.40 5.02 -19.03
N THR A 37 3.45 6.34 -19.19
CA THR A 37 2.31 7.22 -18.83
C THR A 37 1.03 6.88 -19.61
N SER A 38 1.14 6.23 -20.77
CA SER A 38 -0.04 5.72 -21.49
C SER A 38 -0.79 4.61 -20.75
N SER A 39 -0.19 4.02 -19.71
CA SER A 39 -0.82 3.04 -18.83
C SER A 39 -1.50 3.67 -17.60
N THR A 40 -1.65 5.00 -17.58
CA THR A 40 -2.42 5.70 -16.54
C THR A 40 -3.87 5.90 -16.96
N TYR A 41 -4.78 5.76 -16.01
CA TYR A 41 -6.22 5.90 -16.15
C TYR A 41 -6.74 6.99 -15.21
N GLN A 42 -7.80 7.66 -15.64
CA GLN A 42 -8.56 8.60 -14.82
C GLN A 42 -9.59 7.86 -13.98
N ILE A 43 -10.00 8.48 -12.86
CA ILE A 43 -11.14 7.99 -12.08
C ILE A 43 -12.38 7.91 -13.00
N GLY A 44 -13.09 6.79 -12.93
CA GLY A 44 -14.25 6.47 -13.74
C GLY A 44 -13.94 5.77 -15.07
N GLU A 45 -12.67 5.65 -15.49
CA GLU A 45 -12.31 4.86 -16.67
C GLU A 45 -12.26 3.36 -16.38
N ILE A 46 -12.56 2.55 -17.40
CA ILE A 46 -12.38 1.10 -17.32
C ILE A 46 -10.89 0.80 -17.51
N ILE A 47 -10.31 0.15 -16.51
CA ILE A 47 -8.92 -0.26 -16.44
C ILE A 47 -8.88 -1.74 -16.87
N GLU A 48 -8.20 -1.99 -17.99
CA GLU A 48 -7.95 -3.33 -18.49
C GLU A 48 -6.51 -3.42 -19.02
N ASN A 49 -5.92 -4.61 -18.97
CA ASN A 49 -4.63 -4.86 -19.60
C ASN A 49 -4.72 -6.12 -20.45
N LYS A 50 -4.86 -5.93 -21.77
CA LYS A 50 -5.02 -7.04 -22.72
C LYS A 50 -3.85 -8.02 -22.70
N GLU A 51 -2.62 -7.54 -22.51
CA GLU A 51 -1.44 -8.41 -22.47
C GLU A 51 -1.50 -9.32 -21.24
N VAL A 52 -1.87 -8.78 -20.08
CA VAL A 52 -2.04 -9.57 -18.84
C VAL A 52 -3.23 -10.53 -18.97
N GLN A 53 -4.35 -10.07 -19.52
CA GLN A 53 -5.54 -10.90 -19.74
C GLN A 53 -5.24 -12.07 -20.71
N GLU A 54 -4.45 -11.83 -21.76
CA GLU A 54 -4.02 -12.88 -22.70
C GLU A 54 -3.04 -13.87 -22.05
N ALA A 55 -2.15 -13.39 -21.18
CA ALA A 55 -1.15 -14.22 -20.50
C ALA A 55 -1.74 -15.08 -19.37
N THR A 56 -2.70 -14.54 -18.61
CA THR A 56 -3.30 -15.19 -17.44
C THR A 56 -4.61 -15.90 -17.76
N GLY A 57 -5.32 -15.46 -18.81
CA GLY A 57 -6.71 -15.85 -19.09
C GLY A 57 -7.74 -15.12 -18.22
N GLU A 58 -7.33 -14.39 -17.19
CA GLU A 58 -8.20 -13.64 -16.30
C GLU A 58 -8.65 -12.35 -16.98
N LYS A 59 -9.93 -12.25 -17.35
CA LYS A 59 -10.49 -11.07 -18.04
C LYS A 59 -11.13 -10.10 -17.06
N ILE A 60 -10.39 -9.71 -16.03
CA ILE A 60 -10.87 -8.73 -15.06
C ILE A 60 -10.76 -7.31 -15.61
N GLN A 61 -11.82 -6.55 -15.39
CA GLN A 61 -11.87 -5.11 -15.60
C GLN A 61 -12.08 -4.42 -14.25
N TYR A 62 -11.33 -3.34 -14.01
CA TYR A 62 -11.48 -2.50 -12.83
C TYR A 62 -11.99 -1.12 -13.21
N GLN A 63 -12.64 -0.45 -12.28
CA GLN A 63 -13.03 0.95 -12.39
C GLN A 63 -12.91 1.57 -11.01
N VAL A 64 -12.03 2.56 -10.87
CA VAL A 64 -11.97 3.37 -9.65
C VAL A 64 -13.08 4.40 -9.75
N GLU A 65 -14.03 4.38 -8.83
CA GLU A 65 -15.17 5.30 -8.83
C GLU A 65 -14.90 6.52 -7.97
N GLU A 66 -14.15 6.37 -6.88
CA GLU A 66 -13.82 7.44 -5.96
C GLU A 66 -12.48 7.18 -5.27
N ILE A 67 -11.71 8.25 -5.04
CA ILE A 67 -10.57 8.25 -4.11
C ILE A 67 -10.77 9.42 -3.14
N ARG A 68 -10.67 9.16 -1.83
CA ARG A 68 -10.68 10.18 -0.78
C ARG A 68 -9.39 10.09 0.03
N VAL A 69 -8.66 11.19 0.12
CA VAL A 69 -7.53 11.32 1.04
C VAL A 69 -8.01 12.02 2.31
N GLN A 70 -7.85 11.38 3.47
CA GLN A 70 -8.35 11.90 4.74
C GLN A 70 -7.34 11.73 5.87
N ASP A 71 -7.32 12.71 6.78
CA ASP A 71 -6.43 12.71 7.96
C ASP A 71 -6.94 11.78 9.09
N GLN A 72 -8.21 11.38 9.03
CA GLN A 72 -8.91 10.65 10.09
C GLN A 72 -9.77 9.54 9.49
N ILE A 73 -9.90 8.42 10.22
CA ILE A 73 -10.85 7.36 9.91
C ILE A 73 -12.01 7.32 10.92
N ASP A 74 -13.24 7.15 10.45
CA ASP A 74 -14.42 6.97 11.31
C ASP A 74 -14.79 5.47 11.40
N MET A 75 -14.65 4.89 12.59
CA MET A 75 -15.01 3.49 12.84
C MET A 75 -16.52 3.22 12.78
N LYS A 76 -17.36 4.26 12.64
CA LYS A 76 -18.78 4.12 12.30
C LYS A 76 -19.01 3.91 10.80
N GLU A 77 -18.13 4.45 9.97
CA GLU A 77 -18.14 4.24 8.51
C GLU A 77 -17.43 2.93 8.15
N PHE A 78 -16.31 2.65 8.83
CA PHE A 78 -15.46 1.49 8.53
C PHE A 78 -15.43 0.52 9.71
N SER A 79 -16.22 -0.57 9.61
CA SER A 79 -16.29 -1.59 10.65
C SER A 79 -14.93 -2.28 10.86
N GLU A 80 -14.55 -2.45 12.13
CA GLU A 80 -13.32 -3.13 12.54
C GLU A 80 -13.15 -4.54 11.93
N GLU A 81 -14.27 -5.24 11.73
CA GLU A 81 -14.26 -6.62 11.19
C GLU A 81 -13.68 -6.73 9.77
N TYR A 82 -13.61 -5.63 9.02
CA TYR A 82 -13.13 -5.57 7.63
C TYR A 82 -11.68 -5.08 7.52
N PHE A 83 -10.99 -4.88 8.63
CA PHE A 83 -9.55 -4.66 8.62
C PHE A 83 -8.79 -5.99 8.49
N ILE A 84 -7.53 -5.90 8.08
CA ILE A 84 -6.56 -7.00 8.10
C ILE A 84 -6.42 -7.60 9.51
N PRO A 85 -5.86 -8.82 9.65
CA PRO A 85 -5.48 -9.37 10.96
C PRO A 85 -4.73 -8.37 11.82
N ASP A 86 -4.81 -8.60 13.13
CA ASP A 86 -4.07 -7.83 14.12
C ASP A 86 -4.46 -6.33 14.15
N PHE A 87 -5.69 -5.97 13.76
CA PHE A 87 -6.17 -4.58 13.82
C PHE A 87 -5.83 -3.89 15.15
N GLU A 88 -6.14 -4.53 16.28
CA GLU A 88 -5.86 -4.00 17.62
C GLU A 88 -4.37 -3.72 17.86
N SER A 89 -3.46 -4.62 17.45
CA SER A 89 -2.03 -4.51 17.75
C SER A 89 -1.24 -3.75 16.69
N LYS A 90 -1.65 -3.79 15.42
CA LYS A 90 -0.93 -3.23 14.27
C LYS A 90 -1.55 -1.96 13.70
N ILE A 91 -2.85 -1.73 13.85
CA ILE A 91 -3.52 -0.54 13.30
C ILE A 91 -3.92 0.41 14.42
N LYS A 92 -4.73 -0.08 15.37
CA LYS A 92 -5.26 0.73 16.46
C LYS A 92 -4.16 1.28 17.38
N SER A 93 -3.03 0.60 17.50
CA SER A 93 -1.85 1.10 18.23
C SER A 93 -1.28 2.39 17.64
N TRP A 94 -1.50 2.65 16.35
CA TRP A 94 -1.09 3.87 15.64
C TRP A 94 -2.18 4.93 15.53
N LEU A 95 -3.40 4.62 15.96
CA LEU A 95 -4.51 5.58 15.98
C LEU A 95 -4.51 6.39 17.29
N ASN A 96 -4.84 7.67 17.18
CA ASN A 96 -5.30 8.49 18.29
C ASN A 96 -6.79 8.21 18.57
N GLU A 97 -7.30 8.67 19.71
CA GLU A 97 -8.71 8.48 20.10
C GLU A 97 -9.70 9.10 19.10
N ASP A 98 -9.27 10.16 18.41
CA ASP A 98 -10.06 10.81 17.37
C ASP A 98 -10.01 10.08 16.02
N GLY A 99 -9.21 9.02 15.86
CA GLY A 99 -9.09 8.28 14.60
C GLY A 99 -8.06 8.85 13.62
N THR A 100 -7.28 9.85 14.03
CA THR A 100 -6.09 10.29 13.28
C THR A 100 -4.90 9.35 13.52
N LEU A 101 -3.94 9.33 12.59
CA LEU A 101 -2.67 8.60 12.81
C LEU A 101 -1.73 9.41 13.70
N LYS A 102 -1.02 8.70 14.58
CA LYS A 102 0.14 9.21 15.31
C LYS A 102 1.26 9.57 14.34
N GLU A 103 2.05 10.58 14.68
CA GLU A 103 3.32 10.82 13.99
C GLU A 103 4.26 9.62 14.17
N HIS A 104 5.06 9.35 13.16
CA HIS A 104 6.10 8.32 13.20
C HIS A 104 7.42 8.88 12.67
N GLU A 105 8.48 8.10 12.90
CA GLU A 105 9.80 8.40 12.36
C GLU A 105 10.09 7.51 11.15
N ARG A 106 10.83 8.08 10.20
CA ARG A 106 11.38 7.37 9.04
C ARG A 106 12.78 7.86 8.74
N TYR A 107 13.53 7.06 8.00
CA TYR A 107 14.90 7.36 7.60
C TYR A 107 14.96 7.49 6.08
N PRO A 108 15.35 8.65 5.53
CA PRO A 108 15.61 8.81 4.12
C PRO A 108 16.64 7.80 3.62
N LEU A 109 16.51 7.37 2.38
CA LEU A 109 17.51 6.49 1.76
C LEU A 109 18.67 7.33 1.21
N LYS A 110 19.89 6.81 1.38
CA LYS A 110 21.11 7.33 0.74
C LYS A 110 21.13 6.92 -0.73
N GLU A 111 22.08 7.46 -1.50
CA GLU A 111 22.29 7.10 -2.91
C GLU A 111 22.57 5.61 -3.16
N ASN A 112 22.98 4.86 -2.13
CA ASN A 112 23.24 3.42 -2.19
C ASN A 112 22.07 2.61 -1.58
N GLY A 113 20.88 3.20 -1.53
CA GLY A 113 19.66 2.65 -0.97
C GLY A 113 19.63 2.64 0.56
N THR A 114 20.77 2.59 1.25
CA THR A 114 20.78 2.34 2.71
C THR A 114 20.12 3.46 3.52
N PRO A 115 19.37 3.14 4.60
CA PRO A 115 18.75 4.16 5.45
C PRO A 115 19.78 5.11 6.09
N ASP A 116 19.50 6.41 6.04
CA ASP A 116 20.24 7.40 6.82
C ASP A 116 19.68 7.53 8.24
N GLN A 117 20.10 6.63 9.11
CA GLN A 117 19.69 6.62 10.52
C GLN A 117 20.12 7.87 11.31
N THR A 118 20.99 8.72 10.74
CA THR A 118 21.41 9.98 11.37
C THR A 118 20.45 11.13 11.09
N ASN A 119 19.54 10.96 10.12
CA ASN A 119 18.61 11.98 9.66
C ASN A 119 17.15 11.49 9.79
N ALA A 120 16.71 11.19 11.01
CA ALA A 120 15.33 10.79 11.28
C ALA A 120 14.36 11.93 10.98
N GLU A 121 13.36 11.67 10.13
CA GLU A 121 12.28 12.60 9.82
C GLU A 121 11.03 12.21 10.61
N LYS A 122 10.37 13.19 11.23
CA LYS A 122 9.04 13.03 11.81
C LYS A 122 7.99 13.44 10.81
N VAL A 123 7.08 12.53 10.49
CA VAL A 123 6.02 12.77 9.52
C VAL A 123 4.70 12.20 10.00
N GLN A 124 3.63 12.65 9.35
CA GLN A 124 2.28 12.22 9.63
C GLN A 124 1.73 11.42 8.45
N GLY A 125 1.08 10.30 8.75
CA GLY A 125 0.34 9.51 7.78
C GLY A 125 -1.03 10.08 7.43
N GLN A 126 -1.59 9.66 6.31
CA GLN A 126 -2.98 9.87 5.89
C GLN A 126 -3.58 8.55 5.42
N PHE A 127 -4.90 8.50 5.39
CA PHE A 127 -5.65 7.39 4.79
C PHE A 127 -6.01 7.72 3.35
N VAL A 128 -5.83 6.74 2.47
CA VAL A 128 -6.37 6.78 1.10
C VAL A 128 -7.51 5.77 1.05
N VAL A 129 -8.74 6.26 0.99
CA VAL A 129 -9.95 5.45 0.83
C VAL A 129 -10.28 5.38 -0.66
N VAL A 130 -10.44 4.17 -1.17
CA VAL A 130 -10.66 3.92 -2.60
C VAL A 130 -11.93 3.12 -2.77
N HIS A 131 -12.84 3.61 -3.61
CA HIS A 131 -14.02 2.88 -4.03
C HIS A 131 -13.79 2.31 -5.43
N VAL A 132 -13.95 0.99 -5.57
CA VAL A 132 -13.61 0.25 -6.78
C VAL A 132 -14.75 -0.67 -7.16
N LYS A 133 -14.99 -0.73 -8.47
CA LYS A 133 -15.80 -1.77 -9.10
C LYS A 133 -14.89 -2.71 -9.88
N ALA A 134 -14.99 -4.01 -9.61
CA ALA A 134 -14.34 -5.05 -10.40
C ALA A 134 -15.40 -5.88 -11.13
N LYS A 135 -15.07 -6.31 -12.35
CA LYS A 135 -15.94 -7.15 -13.18
C LYS A 135 -15.15 -8.28 -13.81
N ASN A 136 -15.69 -9.49 -13.73
CA ASN A 136 -15.23 -10.58 -14.57
C ASN A 136 -15.90 -10.49 -15.95
N ALA A 137 -15.14 -10.02 -16.96
CA ALA A 137 -15.59 -9.96 -18.35
C ALA A 137 -15.30 -11.26 -19.14
N GLY A 138 -14.85 -12.31 -18.46
CA GLY A 138 -14.62 -13.64 -19.02
C GLY A 138 -15.85 -14.54 -19.03
N GLU A 139 -15.69 -15.72 -19.62
CA GLU A 139 -16.74 -16.74 -19.74
C GLU A 139 -16.74 -17.73 -18.56
N ASP A 140 -15.63 -17.80 -17.83
CA ASP A 140 -15.43 -18.72 -16.69
C ASP A 140 -15.33 -17.93 -15.37
N ALA A 141 -15.59 -18.59 -14.25
CA ALA A 141 -15.33 -18.03 -12.93
C ALA A 141 -13.82 -17.85 -12.70
N VAL A 142 -13.45 -16.83 -11.94
CA VAL A 142 -12.04 -16.51 -11.62
C VAL A 142 -11.91 -16.13 -10.16
N ASP A 143 -10.92 -16.73 -9.49
CA ASP A 143 -10.48 -16.30 -8.17
C ASP A 143 -9.29 -15.37 -8.32
N THR A 144 -9.44 -14.12 -7.92
CA THR A 144 -8.46 -13.06 -8.21
C THR A 144 -8.31 -12.10 -7.04
N MET A 145 -7.15 -11.47 -6.93
CA MET A 145 -6.88 -10.48 -5.90
C MET A 145 -7.49 -9.13 -6.30
N LEU A 146 -8.41 -8.63 -5.47
CA LEU A 146 -9.10 -7.36 -5.67
C LEU A 146 -8.43 -6.18 -4.95
N ALA A 147 -7.14 -6.29 -4.65
CA ALA A 147 -6.35 -5.25 -3.98
C ALA A 147 -5.24 -4.74 -4.90
N PRO A 148 -5.43 -3.58 -5.58
CA PRO A 148 -4.32 -2.93 -6.28
C PRO A 148 -3.24 -2.50 -5.27
N LEU A 149 -2.01 -2.37 -5.74
CA LEU A 149 -0.87 -1.97 -4.91
C LEU A 149 -0.72 -0.46 -4.91
N LEU A 150 -0.47 0.14 -3.75
CA LEU A 150 -0.19 1.57 -3.62
C LEU A 150 1.31 1.83 -3.68
N TYR A 151 1.74 2.58 -4.70
CA TYR A 151 3.13 2.94 -4.91
C TYR A 151 3.31 4.42 -5.19
N THR A 152 4.53 4.92 -4.95
CA THR A 152 4.93 6.26 -5.36
C THR A 152 5.71 6.24 -6.66
N TYR A 153 5.38 7.15 -7.57
CA TYR A 153 6.03 7.30 -8.87
C TYR A 153 6.47 8.74 -9.14
N GLU A 154 7.63 8.89 -9.77
CA GLU A 154 8.13 10.16 -10.30
C GLU A 154 8.03 10.21 -11.83
N GLN A 155 7.47 11.31 -12.33
CA GLN A 155 7.41 11.58 -13.76
C GLN A 155 8.82 11.81 -14.32
N GLN A 156 9.17 11.01 -15.33
CA GLN A 156 10.40 11.14 -16.10
C GLN A 156 10.16 11.93 -17.39
N VAL A 157 11.24 12.46 -17.99
CA VAL A 157 11.20 13.32 -19.19
C VAL A 157 10.68 12.58 -20.44
N ASN A 158 10.81 11.26 -20.47
CA ASN A 158 10.49 10.38 -21.60
C ASN A 158 9.07 9.77 -21.53
N ASN A 159 8.10 10.46 -20.90
CA ASN A 159 6.73 9.99 -20.74
C ASN A 159 6.62 8.64 -19.99
N THR A 160 7.57 8.35 -19.09
CA THR A 160 7.50 7.22 -18.17
C THR A 160 7.33 7.71 -16.73
N LEU A 161 6.72 6.87 -15.92
CA LEU A 161 6.64 6.97 -14.47
C LEU A 161 7.65 5.98 -13.89
N GLN A 162 8.55 6.46 -13.05
CA GLN A 162 9.52 5.61 -12.36
C GLN A 162 9.04 5.37 -10.94
N GLN A 163 8.87 4.10 -10.56
CA GLN A 163 8.60 3.78 -9.16
C GLN A 163 9.79 4.20 -8.31
N VAL A 164 9.52 4.86 -7.19
CA VAL A 164 10.55 5.40 -6.30
C VAL A 164 10.35 4.94 -4.87
N TYR A 165 11.49 4.76 -4.20
CA TYR A 165 11.56 4.40 -2.79
C TYR A 165 12.44 5.44 -2.11
N ARG A 166 11.87 6.25 -1.22
CA ARG A 166 12.56 7.43 -0.66
C ARG A 166 13.02 7.26 0.78
N TYR A 167 12.42 6.33 1.51
CA TYR A 167 12.73 6.09 2.91
C TYR A 167 12.47 4.64 3.31
N THR A 168 12.85 4.33 4.55
CA THR A 168 12.32 3.20 5.32
C THR A 168 11.70 3.71 6.62
N ASN A 169 10.62 3.09 7.08
CA ASN A 169 10.03 3.45 8.35
C ASN A 169 10.93 2.99 9.50
N ALA A 170 11.01 3.79 10.57
CA ALA A 170 11.81 3.44 11.75
C ALA A 170 11.17 2.33 12.59
N SER A 171 9.86 2.11 12.45
CA SER A 171 9.11 1.08 13.14
C SER A 171 8.59 0.02 12.16
N GLU A 172 8.82 -1.25 12.50
CA GLU A 172 8.30 -2.40 11.75
C GLU A 172 6.77 -2.43 11.71
N SER A 173 6.09 -2.07 12.81
CA SER A 173 4.63 -2.07 12.84
C SER A 173 4.04 -0.96 11.97
N TYR A 174 4.70 0.21 11.90
CA TYR A 174 4.30 1.25 10.95
C TYR A 174 4.64 0.86 9.51
N GLN A 175 5.78 0.19 9.28
CA GLN A 175 6.14 -0.33 7.96
C GLN A 175 5.09 -1.30 7.41
N PHE A 176 4.51 -2.13 8.27
CA PHE A 176 3.41 -3.02 7.91
C PHE A 176 2.11 -2.24 7.64
N LEU A 177 1.82 -1.22 8.45
CA LEU A 177 0.63 -0.37 8.30
C LEU A 177 0.65 0.43 6.99
N SER A 178 1.79 1.06 6.67
CA SER A 178 1.99 1.90 5.49
C SER A 178 2.61 1.14 4.30
N GLY A 179 2.34 -0.16 4.22
CA GLY A 179 2.78 -1.00 3.10
C GLY A 179 2.01 -0.69 1.81
N GLU A 180 2.38 -1.40 0.74
CA GLU A 180 1.71 -1.30 -0.57
C GLU A 180 0.28 -1.88 -0.57
N MET A 181 -0.01 -2.81 0.34
CA MET A 181 -1.31 -3.47 0.46
C MET A 181 -2.29 -2.63 1.29
N PRO A 182 -3.59 -2.70 1.01
CA PRO A 182 -4.59 -2.04 1.84
C PRO A 182 -4.66 -2.69 3.23
N VAL A 183 -5.10 -1.91 4.21
CA VAL A 183 -5.34 -2.35 5.59
C VAL A 183 -6.82 -2.71 5.84
N TYR A 184 -7.68 -2.48 4.85
CA TYR A 184 -9.13 -2.67 4.93
C TYR A 184 -9.70 -3.13 3.58
N GLN A 185 -10.69 -4.02 3.62
CA GLN A 185 -11.60 -4.31 2.49
C GLN A 185 -12.94 -4.80 3.01
N ASN A 186 -14.06 -4.28 2.48
CA ASN A 186 -15.41 -4.59 2.99
C ASN A 186 -16.12 -5.80 2.32
N ILE A 187 -15.47 -6.50 1.39
CA ILE A 187 -16.03 -7.68 0.68
C ILE A 187 -15.23 -8.95 0.95
N GLN A 188 -14.65 -9.08 2.15
CA GLN A 188 -13.75 -10.19 2.49
C GLN A 188 -14.44 -11.55 2.35
N GLU A 189 -13.76 -12.45 1.66
CA GLU A 189 -14.03 -13.88 1.69
C GLU A 189 -12.90 -14.58 2.48
N ASN A 190 -13.06 -15.88 2.74
CA ASN A 190 -12.01 -16.70 3.35
C ASN A 190 -11.55 -16.25 4.76
N THR A 191 -12.38 -15.55 5.54
CA THR A 191 -11.97 -15.02 6.87
C THR A 191 -11.64 -16.08 7.92
N GLU A 192 -12.02 -17.35 7.67
CA GLU A 192 -11.74 -18.48 8.56
C GLU A 192 -10.24 -18.88 8.59
N ASN A 193 -9.45 -18.49 7.59
CA ASN A 193 -8.05 -18.90 7.43
C ASN A 193 -7.02 -17.92 8.04
N GLU A 194 -7.34 -17.34 9.19
CA GLU A 194 -6.56 -16.22 9.76
C GLU A 194 -6.49 -15.01 8.82
N LYS A 195 -7.47 -14.90 7.90
CA LYS A 195 -7.58 -13.85 6.89
C LYS A 195 -6.35 -13.72 5.97
N GLN A 196 -5.66 -14.82 5.65
CA GLN A 196 -4.51 -14.80 4.74
C GLN A 196 -4.90 -14.45 3.29
N HIS A 197 -6.14 -14.73 2.89
CA HIS A 197 -6.65 -14.53 1.53
C HIS A 197 -7.84 -13.55 1.46
N ILE A 198 -7.96 -12.62 2.40
CA ILE A 198 -9.11 -11.70 2.45
C ILE A 198 -9.25 -10.76 1.26
N PHE A 199 -8.15 -10.54 0.53
CA PHE A 199 -8.15 -9.71 -0.68
C PHE A 199 -8.53 -10.49 -1.94
N PHE A 200 -8.67 -11.81 -1.85
CA PHE A 200 -9.11 -12.65 -2.95
C PHE A 200 -10.62 -12.83 -2.90
N LYS A 201 -11.23 -12.88 -4.08
CA LYS A 201 -12.65 -13.16 -4.26
C LYS A 201 -12.86 -13.92 -5.56
N GLU A 202 -13.71 -14.95 -5.50
CA GLU A 202 -14.21 -15.60 -6.70
C GLU A 202 -15.29 -14.73 -7.35
N LEU A 203 -15.13 -14.43 -8.64
CA LEU A 203 -16.11 -13.71 -9.46
C LEU A 203 -16.61 -14.63 -10.58
N GLN A 204 -17.92 -14.86 -10.62
CA GLN A 204 -18.55 -15.59 -11.72
C GLN A 204 -18.51 -14.79 -13.02
N SER A 205 -18.72 -15.44 -14.16
CA SER A 205 -18.80 -14.76 -15.46
C SER A 205 -19.86 -13.65 -15.44
N GLY A 206 -19.44 -12.44 -15.77
CA GLY A 206 -20.28 -11.24 -15.78
C GLY A 206 -20.60 -10.67 -14.39
N GLU A 207 -20.13 -11.28 -13.30
CA GLU A 207 -20.29 -10.75 -11.95
C GLU A 207 -19.52 -9.44 -11.78
N GLU A 208 -20.15 -8.52 -11.04
CA GLU A 208 -19.57 -7.25 -10.64
C GLU A 208 -19.51 -7.20 -9.11
N ALA A 209 -18.35 -6.82 -8.58
CA ALA A 209 -18.15 -6.57 -7.17
C ALA A 209 -17.81 -5.09 -6.97
N GLU A 210 -18.52 -4.44 -6.04
CA GLU A 210 -18.30 -3.06 -5.63
C GLU A 210 -17.78 -3.07 -4.20
N TYR A 211 -16.65 -2.42 -3.95
CA TYR A 211 -15.95 -2.52 -2.68
C TYR A 211 -15.09 -1.30 -2.37
N THR A 212 -14.73 -1.19 -1.09
CA THR A 212 -13.92 -0.12 -0.55
C THR A 212 -12.63 -0.68 0.03
N LEU A 213 -11.52 0.00 -0.27
CA LEU A 213 -10.20 -0.28 0.26
C LEU A 213 -9.69 0.94 1.04
N ILE A 214 -8.84 0.70 2.03
CA ILE A 214 -8.15 1.78 2.76
C ILE A 214 -6.67 1.46 2.82
N TYR A 215 -5.85 2.44 2.45
CA TYR A 215 -4.39 2.38 2.55
C TYR A 215 -3.90 3.45 3.52
N VAL A 216 -2.67 3.28 4.02
CA VAL A 216 -1.97 4.30 4.79
C VAL A 216 -0.73 4.73 4.03
N ILE A 217 -0.52 6.03 3.92
CA ILE A 217 0.64 6.63 3.25
C ILE A 217 1.06 7.91 3.96
N ASP A 218 2.33 8.25 3.93
CA ASP A 218 2.81 9.51 4.48
C ASP A 218 2.24 10.70 3.70
N LYS A 219 1.81 11.73 4.41
CA LYS A 219 1.11 12.91 3.88
C LYS A 219 1.83 13.62 2.74
N ASP A 220 3.16 13.60 2.78
CA ASP A 220 4.03 14.23 1.80
C ASP A 220 4.29 13.36 0.56
N GLN A 221 3.92 12.08 0.59
CA GLN A 221 4.04 11.15 -0.54
C GLN A 221 2.77 11.07 -1.39
N VAL A 222 1.61 11.49 -0.86
CA VAL A 222 0.29 11.36 -1.51
C VAL A 222 0.28 11.89 -2.96
N GLN A 223 0.95 13.01 -3.23
CA GLN A 223 0.94 13.66 -4.55
C GLN A 223 1.59 12.81 -5.66
N ASP A 224 2.44 11.87 -5.26
CA ASP A 224 3.18 10.96 -6.14
C ASP A 224 2.59 9.56 -6.08
N ALA A 225 1.48 9.34 -5.37
CA ALA A 225 0.92 8.02 -5.14
C ALA A 225 -0.01 7.58 -6.28
N TYR A 226 0.09 6.30 -6.64
CA TYR A 226 -0.72 5.64 -7.66
C TYR A 226 -1.14 4.26 -7.17
N LEU A 227 -2.37 3.89 -7.49
CA LEU A 227 -2.87 2.52 -7.40
C LEU A 227 -2.47 1.77 -8.67
N GLN A 228 -1.81 0.63 -8.53
CA GLN A 228 -1.41 -0.25 -9.62
C GLN A 228 -2.28 -1.51 -9.63
N PHE A 229 -3.06 -1.70 -10.69
CA PHE A 229 -3.99 -2.83 -10.84
C PHE A 229 -3.37 -4.05 -11.54
N PHE A 230 -2.30 -3.85 -12.30
CA PHE A 230 -1.59 -4.92 -13.00
C PHE A 230 -0.09 -4.70 -12.83
N GLU A 231 0.70 -5.77 -12.77
CA GLU A 231 2.17 -5.65 -12.67
C GLU A 231 2.71 -4.75 -13.79
N GLY A 232 3.25 -3.59 -13.42
CA GLY A 232 3.79 -2.60 -14.35
C GLY A 232 2.76 -1.86 -15.23
N ALA A 233 1.46 -1.88 -14.91
CA ALA A 233 0.42 -1.22 -15.72
C ALA A 233 -0.88 -0.90 -14.93
N GLY A 234 -1.81 -0.21 -15.56
CA GLY A 234 -3.11 0.10 -14.96
C GLY A 234 -2.97 1.01 -13.74
N LEU A 235 -2.34 2.18 -13.93
CA LEU A 235 -2.07 3.13 -12.87
C LEU A 235 -3.22 4.13 -12.72
N VAL A 236 -3.73 4.34 -11.52
CA VAL A 236 -4.65 5.44 -11.21
C VAL A 236 -4.01 6.35 -10.19
N LYS A 237 -3.90 7.64 -10.50
CA LYS A 237 -3.29 8.62 -9.59
C LYS A 237 -4.19 8.88 -8.39
N VAL A 238 -3.60 8.95 -7.20
CA VAL A 238 -4.28 9.46 -6.00
C VAL A 238 -4.31 10.98 -6.09
N GLU A 239 -5.49 11.54 -6.35
CA GLU A 239 -5.71 12.99 -6.37
C GLU A 239 -6.28 13.47 -5.03
N LYS A 240 -5.90 14.68 -4.61
CA LYS A 240 -6.38 15.33 -3.37
C LYS A 240 -7.66 16.11 -3.60
#